data_AF-A0A3D1S397-F1
#
_entry.id   AF-A0A3D1S397-F1
#
_cell.length_a   1.000
_cell.length_b   1.000
_cell.length_c   1.000
_cell.angle_alpha   90.00
_cell.angle_beta   90.00
_cell.angle_gamma   90.00
#
_symmetry.space_group_name_H-M   'P 1'
#
loop_
_entity.id
_entity.type
_entity.pdbx_description
1 polymer ?
#
loop_
_entity_poly.entity_id
_entity_poly.type
_entity_poly.pdbx_seq_one_letter_code
_entity_poly.pdbx_strand_id
1 'polypeptide(L)'
;PILTFFADLMGLFGGAVIAVTVLDMNIPQFVRQLSEAVELNHFMVGMVKAPLFGFIIALVGCYEGLRVSASAESVGQQTTRSVVESIALVIALDTLFVVFFSIIGV
;
A
#
# COMPACT_ATOMS: atom_id res chain seq x y z
N PRO A 1 -9.00 -0.45 -0.72
CA PRO A 1 -9.12 -1.16 0.58
C PRO A 1 -9.21 -2.69 0.46
N ILE A 2 -10.10 -3.24 -0.38
CA ILE A 2 -10.25 -4.71 -0.51
C ILE A 2 -8.96 -5.36 -1.01
N LEU A 3 -8.33 -4.78 -2.05
CA LEU A 3 -7.04 -5.26 -2.56
C LEU A 3 -5.91 -5.15 -1.54
N THR A 4 -5.92 -4.10 -0.69
CA THR A 4 -4.95 -3.93 0.39
C THR A 4 -5.09 -5.06 1.42
N PHE A 5 -6.31 -5.33 1.87
CA PHE A 5 -6.58 -6.42 2.79
C PHE A 5 -6.14 -7.78 2.23
N PHE A 6 -6.42 -8.03 0.94
CA PHE A 6 -5.95 -9.25 0.29
C PHE A 6 -4.42 -9.33 0.21
N ALA A 7 -3.76 -8.21 -0.11
CA ALA A 7 -2.30 -8.13 -0.13
C ALA A 7 -1.70 -8.41 1.25
N ASP A 8 -2.29 -7.89 2.32
CA ASP A 8 -1.86 -8.15 3.70
C ASP A 8 -1.99 -9.63 4.06
N LEU A 9 -3.12 -10.27 3.71
CA LEU A 9 -3.31 -11.71 3.93
C LEU A 9 -2.29 -12.55 3.17
N MET A 10 -2.05 -12.23 1.90
CA MET A 10 -1.06 -12.95 1.09
C MET A 10 0.36 -12.71 1.58
N GLY A 11 0.66 -11.50 2.09
CA GLY A 11 1.93 -11.17 2.73
C GLY A 11 2.16 -11.97 4.01
N LEU A 12 1.15 -12.07 4.88
CA LEU A 12 1.19 -12.89 6.09
C LEU A 12 1.35 -14.38 5.77
N PHE A 13 0.64 -14.87 4.75
CA PHE A 13 0.77 -16.26 4.31
C PHE A 13 2.17 -16.57 3.77
N GLY A 14 2.71 -15.71 2.90
CA GLY A 14 4.08 -15.85 2.39
C GLY A 14 5.12 -15.78 3.51
N GLY A 15 4.94 -14.86 4.47
CA GLY A 15 5.78 -14.76 5.66
C GLY A 15 5.73 -16.02 6.53
N ALA A 16 4.55 -16.60 6.73
CA ALA A 16 4.37 -17.84 7.49
C ALA A 16 5.06 -19.04 6.80
N VAL A 17 4.94 -19.15 5.47
CA VAL A 17 5.60 -20.23 4.70
C VAL A 17 7.12 -20.15 4.88
N ILE A 18 7.72 -18.97 4.72
CA ILE A 18 9.17 -18.79 4.92
C ILE A 18 9.58 -19.03 6.38
N ALA A 19 8.81 -18.54 7.35
CA ALA A 19 9.10 -18.75 8.76
C ALA A 19 9.14 -20.24 9.14
N VAL A 20 8.23 -21.05 8.58
CA VAL A 20 8.20 -22.49 8.84
C VAL A 20 9.29 -23.24 8.09
N THR A 21 9.53 -22.89 6.82
CA THR A 21 10.42 -23.67 5.94
C THR A 21 11.89 -23.32 6.06
N VAL A 22 12.21 -22.07 6.39
CA VAL A 22 13.60 -21.57 6.42
C VAL A 22 14.07 -21.30 7.84
N LEU A 23 13.18 -20.83 8.72
CA LEU A 23 13.51 -20.48 10.11
C LEU A 23 13.17 -21.60 11.11
N ASP A 24 12.65 -22.74 10.66
CA ASP A 24 12.19 -23.87 11.49
C ASP A 24 11.25 -23.45 12.63
N MET A 25 10.46 -22.38 12.43
CA MET A 25 9.48 -21.92 13.40
C MET A 25 8.17 -22.71 13.29
N ASN A 26 7.59 -23.11 14.42
CA ASN A 26 6.25 -23.68 14.43
C ASN A 26 5.18 -22.59 14.23
N ILE A 27 4.04 -22.95 13.62
CA ILE A 27 2.90 -22.03 13.39
C ILE A 27 2.46 -21.28 14.67
N PRO A 28 2.35 -21.91 15.85
CA PRO A 28 2.00 -21.18 17.07
C PRO A 28 3.04 -20.14 17.48
N GLN A 29 4.33 -20.37 17.20
CA GLN A 29 5.40 -19.40 17.47
C GLN A 29 5.28 -18.21 16.51
N PHE A 30 5.03 -18.46 15.23
CA PHE A 30 4.80 -17.39 14.26
C PHE A 30 3.61 -16.49 14.65
N VAL A 31 2.48 -17.08 15.03
CA VAL A 31 1.29 -16.31 15.45
C VAL A 31 1.56 -15.48 16.70
N ARG A 32 2.33 -16.03 17.65
CA ARG A 32 2.71 -15.30 18.86
C ARG A 32 3.64 -14.12 18.54
N GLN A 33 4.68 -14.33 17.75
CA GLN A 33 5.57 -13.25 17.32
C GLN A 33 4.82 -12.18 16.51
N LEU A 34 3.89 -12.59 15.64
CA LEU A 34 3.05 -11.66 14.88
C LEU A 34 2.19 -10.79 15.82
N SER A 35 1.56 -11.39 16.83
CA SER A 35 0.75 -10.65 17.80
C SER A 35 1.57 -9.74 18.71
N GLU A 36 2.85 -10.07 18.98
CA GLU A 36 3.76 -9.23 19.75
C GLU A 36 4.32 -8.07 18.91
N ALA A 37 4.49 -8.26 17.61
CA ALA A 37 5.08 -7.27 16.70
C ALA A 37 4.07 -6.32 16.05
N VAL A 38 2.82 -6.75 15.86
CA VAL A 38 1.79 -5.99 15.13
C VAL A 38 0.57 -5.76 16.01
N GLU A 39 0.40 -4.52 16.46
CA GLU A 39 -0.83 -4.09 17.10
C GLU A 39 -1.97 -3.92 16.08
N LEU A 40 -3.21 -4.21 16.53
CA LEU A 40 -4.43 -3.97 15.75
C LEU A 40 -4.58 -2.52 15.28
N ASN A 41 -3.99 -1.57 16.02
CA ASN A 41 -3.97 -0.16 15.65
C ASN A 41 -3.21 0.07 14.33
N HIS A 42 -2.06 -0.58 14.11
CA HIS A 42 -1.30 -0.43 12.87
C HIS A 42 -2.10 -0.94 11.66
N PHE A 43 -2.82 -2.05 11.82
CA PHE A 43 -3.71 -2.58 10.79
C PHE A 43 -4.84 -1.61 10.45
N MET A 44 -5.53 -1.07 11.47
CA MET A 44 -6.63 -0.13 11.26
C MET A 44 -6.16 1.17 10.59
N VAL A 45 -4.99 1.69 10.97
CA VAL A 45 -4.38 2.86 10.33
C VAL A 45 -4.10 2.59 8.84
N GLY A 46 -3.53 1.43 8.50
CA GLY A 46 -3.31 1.02 7.10
C GLY A 46 -4.60 0.91 6.30
N MET A 47 -5.63 0.29 6.88
CA MET A 47 -6.93 0.12 6.24
C MET A 47 -7.67 1.43 5.97
N VAL A 48 -7.53 2.42 6.86
CA VAL A 48 -8.10 3.77 6.67
C VAL A 48 -7.34 4.57 5.61
N LYS A 49 -6.02 4.40 5.49
CA LYS A 49 -5.22 5.06 4.44
C LYS A 49 -5.50 4.50 3.05
N ALA A 50 -5.75 3.19 2.95
CA ALA A 50 -5.97 2.49 1.68
C ALA A 50 -7.01 3.12 0.72
N PRO A 51 -8.23 3.52 1.15
CA PRO A 51 -9.18 4.21 0.27
C PRO A 51 -8.68 5.59 -0.17
N LEU A 52 -7.95 6.31 0.69
CA LEU A 52 -7.41 7.64 0.37
C LEU A 52 -6.39 7.56 -0.76
N PHE A 53 -5.46 6.60 -0.69
CA PHE A 53 -4.49 6.36 -1.77
C PHE A 53 -5.16 5.91 -3.06
N GLY A 54 -6.15 5.00 -2.97
CA GLY A 54 -6.93 4.58 -4.13
C GLY A 54 -7.65 5.74 -4.82
N PHE A 55 -8.20 6.67 -4.05
CA PHE A 55 -8.85 7.87 -4.56
C PHE A 55 -7.88 8.79 -5.32
N ILE A 56 -6.67 9.00 -4.78
CA ILE A 56 -5.64 9.83 -5.42
C ILE A 56 -5.20 9.21 -6.75
N ILE A 57 -4.90 7.91 -6.76
CA ILE A 57 -4.50 7.20 -7.98
C ILE A 57 -5.61 7.28 -9.04
N ALA A 58 -6.87 7.11 -8.64
CA ALA A 58 -8.00 7.23 -9.55
C ALA A 58 -8.12 8.66 -10.12
N LEU A 59 -7.97 9.69 -9.28
CA LEU A 59 -8.03 11.09 -9.72
C LEU A 59 -6.92 11.44 -10.70
N VAL A 60 -5.66 11.09 -10.39
CA VAL A 60 -4.51 11.33 -11.27
C VAL A 60 -4.68 10.57 -12.58
N GLY A 61 -5.13 9.31 -12.50
CA GLY A 61 -5.48 8.50 -13.67
C GLY A 61 -6.53 9.15 -14.57
N CYS A 62 -7.63 9.63 -14.00
CA CYS A 62 -8.67 10.32 -14.76
C CYS A 62 -8.17 11.65 -15.32
N TYR A 63 -7.38 12.41 -14.55
CA TYR A 63 -6.87 13.71 -14.97
C TYR A 63 -5.93 13.62 -16.18
N GLU A 64 -4.95 12.72 -16.14
CA GLU A 64 -4.04 12.51 -17.25
C GLU A 64 -4.73 11.83 -18.44
N GLY A 65 -5.69 10.94 -18.18
CA GLY A 65 -6.53 10.33 -19.21
C GLY A 65 -7.38 11.34 -19.99
N LEU A 66 -7.89 12.38 -19.33
CA LEU A 66 -8.64 13.47 -19.97
C LEU A 66 -7.74 14.45 -20.76
N ARG A 67 -6.42 14.38 -20.59
CA ARG A 67 -5.42 15.24 -21.27
C ARG A 67 -4.78 14.57 -22.49
N VAL A 68 -5.26 13.39 -22.87
CA VAL A 68 -4.78 12.67 -24.03
C VAL A 68 -5.19 13.39 -25.32
N SER A 69 -4.23 13.63 -26.21
CA SER A 69 -4.47 14.13 -27.57
C SER A 69 -4.83 12.97 -28.51
N ALA A 70 -5.34 13.27 -29.70
CA ALA A 70 -5.74 12.28 -30.71
C ALA A 70 -4.53 11.57 -31.38
N SER A 71 -3.61 11.00 -30.60
CA SER A 71 -2.50 10.18 -31.07
C SER A 71 -2.18 9.06 -30.06
N ALA A 72 -1.81 7.89 -30.58
CA ALA A 72 -1.39 6.76 -29.74
C ALA A 72 -0.13 7.07 -28.91
N GLU A 73 0.77 7.91 -29.45
CA GLU A 73 1.95 8.39 -28.73
C GLU A 73 1.57 9.23 -27.50
N SER A 74 0.55 10.09 -27.63
CA SER A 74 0.04 10.88 -26.50
C SER A 74 -0.56 9.99 -25.41
N VAL A 75 -1.26 8.90 -25.77
CA VAL A 75 -1.81 7.94 -24.79
C VAL A 75 -0.69 7.34 -23.97
N GLY A 76 0.40 6.90 -24.62
CA GLY A 76 1.57 6.34 -23.94
C GLY A 76 2.22 7.35 -22.98
N GLN A 77 2.47 8.58 -23.45
CA GLN A 77 3.06 9.63 -22.62
C GLN A 77 2.21 9.97 -21.38
N GLN A 78 0.90 10.16 -21.53
CA GLN A 78 0.04 10.48 -20.39
C GLN A 78 -0.10 9.30 -19.43
N THR A 79 -0.06 8.06 -19.93
CA THR A 79 -0.07 6.86 -19.08
C THR A 79 1.18 6.81 -18.20
N THR A 80 2.36 7.05 -18.76
CA THR A 80 3.61 7.07 -17.97
C THR A 80 3.62 8.24 -16.98
N ARG A 81 3.15 9.42 -17.37
CA ARG A 81 3.02 10.57 -16.46
C ARG A 81 2.09 10.27 -15.30
N SER A 82 0.93 9.71 -15.58
CA SER A 82 -0.06 9.28 -14.57
C SER A 82 0.54 8.36 -13.52
N VAL A 83 1.33 7.36 -13.93
CA VAL A 83 1.98 6.43 -13.00
C VAL A 83 3.02 7.13 -12.13
N VAL A 84 3.88 7.96 -12.73
CA VAL A 84 4.93 8.69 -11.99
C VAL A 84 4.32 9.67 -10.98
N GLU A 85 3.33 10.46 -11.40
CA GLU A 85 2.64 11.42 -10.54
C GLU A 85 1.89 10.72 -9.42
N SER A 86 1.17 9.64 -9.72
CA SER A 86 0.45 8.85 -8.72
C SER A 86 1.39 8.30 -7.65
N ILE A 87 2.50 7.67 -8.06
CA ILE A 87 3.47 7.09 -7.12
C ILE A 87 4.13 8.19 -6.27
N ALA A 88 4.54 9.30 -6.88
CA ALA A 88 5.15 10.42 -6.16
C ALA A 88 4.20 11.01 -5.11
N LEU A 89 2.93 11.24 -5.47
CA LEU A 89 1.91 11.77 -4.56
C LEU A 89 1.61 10.80 -3.41
N VAL A 90 1.48 9.51 -3.69
CA VAL A 90 1.23 8.49 -2.66
C VAL A 90 2.40 8.41 -1.68
N ILE A 91 3.65 8.41 -2.16
CA ILE A 91 4.85 8.38 -1.29
C ILE A 91 4.93 9.64 -0.42
N ALA A 92 4.68 10.82 -1.01
CA ALA A 92 4.72 12.08 -0.27
C ALA A 92 3.65 12.13 0.84
N LEU A 93 2.42 11.71 0.53
CA LEU A 93 1.34 11.62 1.51
C LEU A 93 1.59 10.58 2.59
N ASP A 94 2.10 9.40 2.22
CA ASP A 94 2.43 8.38 3.21
C ASP A 94 3.52 8.86 4.17
N THR A 95 4.55 9.53 3.66
CA THR A 95 5.60 10.14 4.50
C THR A 95 5.01 11.16 5.48
N LEU A 96 4.08 12.00 5.02
CA LEU A 96 3.37 12.95 5.88
C LEU A 96 2.59 12.22 6.98
N PHE A 97 1.88 11.14 6.62
CA PHE A 97 1.18 10.33 7.61
C PHE A 97 2.13 9.70 8.61
N VAL A 98 3.26 9.13 8.18
CA VAL A 98 4.26 8.53 9.08
C VAL A 98 4.76 9.55 10.09
N VAL A 99 5.12 10.75 9.64
CA VAL A 99 5.55 11.84 10.55
C VAL A 99 4.42 12.22 11.51
N PHE A 100 3.19 12.33 11.03
CA PHE A 100 2.02 12.65 11.86
C PHE A 100 1.75 11.59 12.94
N PHE A 101 1.73 10.31 12.58
CA PHE A 101 1.52 9.20 13.53
C PHE A 101 2.66 9.12 14.54
N SER A 102 3.91 9.27 14.08
CA SER A 102 5.08 9.29 14.96
C SER A 102 5.03 10.41 16.00
N ILE A 103 4.52 11.60 15.66
CA ILE A 103 4.35 12.72 16.60
C ILE A 103 3.25 12.43 17.63
N ILE A 104 2.18 11.73 17.23
CA ILE A 104 1.04 11.38 18.09
C ILE A 104 1.35 10.17 18.98
N GLY A 105 2.49 9.49 18.76
CA GLY A 105 2.91 8.33 19.53
C GLY A 105 2.21 7.03 19.11
N VAL A 106 1.79 6.95 17.85
CA VAL A 106 1.18 5.77 17.20
C VAL A 106 2.08 5.25 16.08
#